data_AF-A0A495ZE55-F1
#
_entry.id   AF-A0A495ZE55-F1
#
_cell.length_a   1.000
_cell.length_b   1.000
_cell.length_c   1.000
_cell.angle_alpha   90.00
_cell.angle_beta   90.00
_cell.angle_gamma   90.00
#
_symmetry.space_group_name_H-M   'P 1'
#
loop_
_entity.id
_entity.type
_entity.pdbx_description
1 polymer ?
#
loop_
_entity_poly.entity_id
_entity_poly.type
_entity_poly.pdbx_seq_one_letter_code
_entity_poly.pdbx_strand_id
1 'polypeptide(L)'
;MRKRMIWGLIALMILIIGGAVFLFVKNQAEIRQLERDAAAAAEMLRQRDAQAQAEKSENANGHFHEDGTFHEGAPPDPIQTQPPTRDYTPAQVKTPEGITDPDVQAAWERVEYIANNIWAFGGVASPRAEELISALYPPTIGDDSHGEGEMDLLSELRQYRDPRAAVVFATYTGENIISGEAMNEALVEIGVPAVPYLLPYIEPPYDLAVKDPGAAAFALGRIGVQHREELAGVIEHIIIPKL
;
A
#
# COMPACT_ATOMS: atom_id res chain seq x y z
N MET A 1 64.61 19.19 -38.57
CA MET A 1 63.26 18.56 -38.50
C MET A 1 62.83 18.18 -37.09
N ARG A 2 63.67 17.53 -36.25
CA ARG A 2 63.29 17.08 -34.88
C ARG A 2 62.70 18.17 -33.95
N LYS A 3 63.23 19.40 -33.97
CA LYS A 3 62.72 20.50 -33.11
C LYS A 3 61.27 20.90 -33.41
N ARG A 4 60.84 20.90 -34.68
CA ARG A 4 59.47 21.27 -35.07
C ARG A 4 58.43 20.19 -34.67
N MET A 5 58.86 18.93 -34.64
CA MET A 5 58.02 17.81 -34.19
C MET A 5 57.78 17.82 -32.67
N ILE A 6 58.79 18.21 -31.88
CA ILE A 6 58.67 18.32 -30.42
C ILE A 6 57.68 19.43 -30.03
N TRP A 7 57.71 20.58 -30.70
CA TRP A 7 56.73 21.64 -30.45
C TRP A 7 55.29 21.23 -30.80
N GLY A 8 55.10 20.44 -31.86
CA GLY A 8 53.79 19.89 -32.21
C GLY A 8 53.24 18.93 -31.14
N LEU A 9 54.09 18.06 -30.57
CA LEU A 9 53.70 17.15 -29.49
C LEU A 9 53.37 17.88 -28.19
N ILE A 10 54.11 18.94 -27.86
CA ILE A 10 53.83 19.76 -26.66
C ILE A 10 52.48 20.48 -26.80
N ALA A 11 52.19 21.06 -27.97
CA ALA A 11 50.90 21.72 -28.22
C ALA A 11 49.72 20.73 -28.13
N LEU A 12 49.89 19.50 -28.65
CA LEU A 12 48.88 18.45 -28.57
C LEU A 12 48.62 18.02 -27.12
N MET A 13 49.67 17.83 -26.32
CA MET A 13 49.55 17.52 -24.88
C MET A 13 48.79 18.59 -24.12
N ILE A 14 49.08 19.87 -24.37
CA ILE A 14 48.38 20.98 -23.72
C ILE A 14 46.88 20.99 -24.09
N LEU A 15 46.53 20.71 -25.35
CA LEU A 15 45.15 20.61 -25.79
C LEU A 15 44.39 19.45 -25.12
N ILE A 16 45.04 18.28 -25.00
CA ILE A 16 44.43 17.11 -24.35
C ILE A 16 44.20 17.38 -22.86
N ILE A 17 45.19 17.93 -22.16
CA ILE A 17 45.07 18.26 -20.74
C ILE A 17 44.00 19.34 -20.53
N GLY A 18 43.99 20.39 -21.35
CA GLY A 18 42.98 21.45 -21.28
C GLY A 18 41.56 20.94 -21.51
N GLY A 19 41.37 20.06 -22.50
CA GLY A 19 40.08 19.42 -22.77
C GLY A 19 39.60 18.53 -21.62
N ALA A 20 40.50 17.74 -21.02
CA ALA A 20 40.17 16.89 -19.87
C ALA A 20 39.76 17.72 -18.64
N VAL A 21 40.49 18.81 -18.35
CA VAL A 21 40.14 19.72 -17.24
C VAL A 21 38.80 20.41 -17.49
N PHE A 22 38.52 20.85 -18.73
CA PHE A 22 37.23 21.46 -19.08
C PHE A 22 36.06 20.49 -18.91
N LEU A 23 36.21 19.25 -19.37
CA LEU A 23 35.18 18.20 -19.18
C LEU A 23 34.98 17.87 -17.69
N PHE A 24 36.05 17.82 -16.90
CA PHE A 24 35.96 17.57 -15.46
C PHE A 24 35.24 18.70 -14.71
N VAL A 25 35.54 19.98 -15.04
CA VAL A 25 34.88 21.14 -14.45
C VAL A 25 33.40 21.19 -14.84
N LYS A 26 33.08 20.90 -16.11
CA LYS A 26 31.69 20.84 -16.59
C LYS A 26 30.90 19.74 -15.86
N ASN A 27 31.48 18.55 -15.74
CA ASN A 27 30.85 17.43 -15.03
C ASN A 27 30.62 17.75 -13.54
N GLN A 28 31.55 18.43 -12.89
CA GLN A 28 31.35 18.88 -11.50
C GLN A 28 30.25 19.95 -11.37
N ALA A 29 30.09 20.84 -12.35
CA ALA A 29 29.04 21.83 -12.34
C ALA A 29 27.65 21.19 -12.49
N GLU A 30 27.53 20.20 -13.38
CA GLU A 30 26.30 19.42 -13.59
C GLU A 30 25.93 18.60 -12.33
N ILE A 31 26.90 17.96 -11.68
CA ILE A 31 26.67 17.24 -10.42
C ILE A 31 26.18 18.19 -9.32
N ARG A 32 26.80 19.37 -9.16
CA ARG A 32 26.35 20.36 -8.17
C ARG A 32 24.98 20.95 -8.47
N GLN A 33 24.58 20.96 -9.73
CA GLN A 33 23.23 21.38 -10.13
C GLN A 33 22.21 20.29 -9.78
N LEU A 34 22.51 19.03 -10.10
CA LEU A 34 21.68 17.89 -9.72
C LEU A 34 21.51 17.76 -8.20
N GLU A 35 22.57 18.00 -7.42
CA GLU A 35 22.48 18.01 -5.95
C GLU A 35 21.56 19.12 -5.42
N ARG A 36 21.57 20.31 -6.04
CA ARG A 36 20.66 21.41 -5.67
C ARG A 36 19.23 21.11 -6.06
N ASP A 37 19.01 20.55 -7.25
CA ASP A 37 17.68 20.18 -7.73
C ASP A 37 17.09 19.05 -6.87
N ALA A 38 17.92 18.08 -6.46
CA ALA A 38 17.53 17.02 -5.53
C ALA A 38 17.22 17.57 -4.13
N ALA A 39 18.02 18.52 -3.62
CA ALA A 39 17.74 19.16 -2.34
C ALA A 39 16.44 19.98 -2.38
N ALA A 40 16.19 20.72 -3.47
CA ALA A 40 14.95 21.46 -3.68
C ALA A 40 13.74 20.52 -3.81
N ALA A 41 13.88 19.39 -4.50
CA ALA A 41 12.84 18.37 -4.58
C ALA A 41 12.54 17.72 -3.23
N ALA A 42 13.57 17.42 -2.43
CA ALA A 42 13.40 16.90 -1.08
C ALA A 42 12.73 17.90 -0.14
N GLU A 43 13.03 19.20 -0.29
CA GLU A 43 12.38 20.26 0.47
C GLU A 43 10.92 20.48 0.06
N MET A 44 10.62 20.42 -1.24
CA MET A 44 9.23 20.42 -1.74
C MET A 44 8.42 19.23 -1.24
N LEU A 45 9.01 18.03 -1.19
CA LEU A 45 8.37 16.84 -0.61
C LEU A 45 8.11 17.03 0.88
N ARG A 46 9.09 17.52 1.65
CA ARG A 46 8.89 17.83 3.07
C ARG A 46 7.82 18.89 3.30
N GLN A 47 7.74 19.92 2.48
CA GLN A 47 6.68 20.92 2.58
C GLN A 47 5.31 20.32 2.26
N ARG A 48 5.23 19.45 1.25
CA ARG A 48 3.99 18.73 0.92
C ARG A 48 3.57 17.79 2.05
N ASP A 49 4.50 17.06 2.65
CA ASP A 49 4.24 16.16 3.77
C ASP A 49 3.82 16.95 5.02
N ALA A 50 4.47 18.09 5.28
CA ALA A 50 4.10 18.98 6.38
C ALA A 50 2.72 19.63 6.16
N GLN A 51 2.36 20.00 4.93
CA GLN A 51 1.02 20.49 4.59
C GLN A 51 -0.02 19.38 4.71
N ALA A 52 0.26 18.17 4.23
CA ALA A 52 -0.63 17.02 4.39
C ALA A 52 -0.83 16.67 5.87
N GLN A 53 0.22 16.76 6.70
CA GLN A 53 0.10 16.59 8.15
C GLN A 53 -0.65 17.74 8.83
N ALA A 54 -0.46 18.98 8.38
CA ALA A 54 -1.21 20.13 8.91
C ALA A 54 -2.71 20.03 8.57
N GLU A 55 -3.05 19.69 7.33
CA GLU A 55 -4.43 19.42 6.88
C GLU A 55 -5.02 18.20 7.61
N LYS A 56 -4.22 17.15 7.84
CA LYS A 56 -4.63 16.02 8.67
C LYS A 56 -4.85 16.45 10.12
N SER A 57 -4.06 17.37 10.68
CA SER A 57 -4.24 17.88 12.05
C SER A 57 -5.42 18.85 12.20
N GLU A 58 -5.76 19.63 11.16
CA GLU A 58 -6.94 20.51 11.16
C GLU A 58 -8.25 19.72 11.02
N ASN A 59 -8.23 18.55 10.34
CA ASN A 59 -9.37 17.64 10.24
C ASN A 59 -9.39 16.49 11.26
N ALA A 60 -8.29 16.21 11.97
CA ALA A 60 -8.18 15.15 12.97
C ALA A 60 -8.23 15.67 14.42
N ASN A 61 -9.17 16.57 14.73
CA ASN A 61 -9.56 16.81 16.12
C ASN A 61 -10.42 15.65 16.66
N GLY A 62 -9.92 14.42 16.56
CA GLY A 62 -10.36 13.28 17.35
C GLY A 62 -9.48 13.18 18.59
N HIS A 63 -9.93 13.80 19.70
CA HIS A 63 -9.23 13.68 20.98
C HIS A 63 -9.66 12.38 21.66
N PHE A 64 -8.70 11.53 22.05
CA PHE A 64 -8.98 10.44 22.98
C PHE A 64 -9.39 11.01 24.33
N HIS A 65 -10.59 10.68 24.79
CA HIS A 65 -11.03 10.95 26.15
C HIS A 65 -10.56 9.82 27.08
N GLU A 66 -10.25 10.17 28.34
CA GLU A 66 -9.85 9.22 29.39
C GLU A 66 -10.92 8.15 29.71
N ASP A 67 -12.10 8.22 29.08
CA ASP A 67 -13.22 7.28 29.25
C ASP A 67 -13.28 6.16 28.19
N GLY A 68 -12.34 6.14 27.24
CA GLY A 68 -12.25 5.09 26.22
C GLY A 68 -13.21 5.24 25.04
N THR A 69 -13.91 6.37 24.91
CA THR A 69 -14.81 6.60 23.77
C THR A 69 -14.14 7.40 22.65
N PHE A 70 -14.25 6.90 21.40
CA PHE A 70 -13.76 7.55 20.19
C PHE A 70 -14.91 8.26 19.47
N HIS A 71 -14.83 9.59 19.35
CA HIS A 71 -15.75 10.39 18.54
C HIS A 71 -14.98 11.13 17.45
N GLU A 72 -14.94 10.57 16.24
CA GLU A 72 -14.63 11.33 15.03
C GLU A 72 -15.91 12.02 14.53
N GLY A 73 -15.80 13.31 14.20
CA GLY A 73 -16.84 13.97 13.42
C GLY A 73 -17.08 13.16 12.15
N ALA A 74 -18.30 12.66 11.98
CA ALA A 74 -18.65 11.75 10.91
C ALA A 74 -18.14 12.29 9.56
N PRO A 75 -17.30 11.53 8.84
CA PRO A 75 -17.00 11.88 7.46
C PRO A 75 -18.31 11.94 6.66
N PRO A 76 -18.39 12.77 5.60
CA PRO A 76 -19.56 12.82 4.75
C PRO A 76 -19.97 11.40 4.32
N ASP A 77 -21.27 11.13 4.38
CA ASP A 77 -21.92 9.81 4.30
C ASP A 77 -21.12 8.72 3.56
N PRO A 78 -21.09 7.48 4.08
CA PRO A 78 -20.39 6.38 3.42
C PRO A 78 -20.92 6.23 2.00
N ILE A 79 -20.09 6.57 1.01
CA ILE A 79 -20.37 6.28 -0.39
C ILE A 79 -20.48 4.76 -0.44
N GLN A 80 -21.69 4.24 -0.69
CA GLN A 80 -21.95 2.81 -0.79
C GLN A 80 -20.87 2.15 -1.66
N THR A 81 -20.03 1.32 -1.02
CA THR A 81 -18.83 0.75 -1.63
C THR A 81 -19.01 -0.69 -2.10
N GLN A 82 -20.23 -1.24 -2.12
CA GLN A 82 -20.38 -2.61 -2.64
C GLN A 82 -20.15 -2.61 -4.16
N PRO A 83 -19.06 -3.25 -4.66
CA PRO A 83 -18.98 -3.52 -6.08
C PRO A 83 -20.16 -4.43 -6.44
N PRO A 84 -20.93 -4.12 -7.48
CA PRO A 84 -22.03 -4.96 -7.90
C PRO A 84 -21.46 -6.18 -8.62
N THR A 85 -21.34 -7.32 -7.92
CA THR A 85 -21.07 -8.60 -8.58
C THR A 85 -22.15 -9.62 -8.22
N ARG A 86 -22.76 -10.21 -9.27
CA ARG A 86 -23.76 -11.29 -9.18
C ARG A 86 -23.12 -12.51 -8.51
N ASP A 87 -23.77 -12.98 -7.44
CA ASP A 87 -23.68 -14.32 -6.85
C ASP A 87 -22.45 -14.72 -6.01
N TYR A 88 -21.43 -13.87 -5.82
CA TYR A 88 -20.33 -14.14 -4.88
C TYR A 88 -20.24 -13.07 -3.79
N THR A 89 -20.29 -13.50 -2.54
CA THR A 89 -20.13 -12.65 -1.35
C THR A 89 -18.75 -12.91 -0.76
N PRO A 90 -17.82 -11.93 -0.74
CA PRO A 90 -16.53 -12.09 -0.10
C PRO A 90 -16.68 -12.61 1.32
N ALA A 91 -15.65 -13.29 1.82
CA ALA A 91 -15.57 -13.58 3.24
C ALA A 91 -15.66 -12.26 4.02
N GLN A 92 -16.79 -12.05 4.69
CA GLN A 92 -17.01 -10.88 5.52
C GLN A 92 -16.65 -11.21 6.95
N VAL A 93 -15.94 -10.27 7.57
CA VAL A 93 -15.70 -10.32 9.00
C VAL A 93 -17.03 -10.20 9.74
N LYS A 94 -17.28 -11.15 10.64
CA LYS A 94 -18.43 -11.10 11.54
C LYS A 94 -17.91 -10.77 12.93
N THR A 95 -18.37 -9.66 13.49
CA THR A 95 -18.13 -9.35 14.90
C THR A 95 -18.70 -10.47 15.77
N PRO A 96 -17.88 -11.09 16.64
CA PRO A 96 -18.36 -12.11 17.56
C PRO A 96 -19.44 -11.56 18.51
N GLU A 97 -20.46 -12.36 18.77
CA GLU A 97 -21.46 -12.01 19.80
C GLU A 97 -20.90 -12.25 21.21
N GLY A 98 -21.34 -11.44 22.17
CA GLY A 98 -21.06 -11.67 23.60
C GLY A 98 -19.63 -11.37 24.05
N ILE A 99 -18.92 -10.46 23.36
CA ILE A 99 -17.62 -9.96 23.80
C ILE A 99 -17.81 -9.21 25.13
N THR A 100 -17.09 -9.65 26.17
CA THR A 100 -17.14 -9.05 27.51
C THR A 100 -15.95 -8.14 27.82
N ASP A 101 -14.86 -8.27 27.08
CA ASP A 101 -13.67 -7.46 27.21
C ASP A 101 -13.83 -6.16 26.40
N PRO A 102 -13.79 -4.98 27.04
CA PRO A 102 -14.02 -3.71 26.35
C PRO A 102 -12.96 -3.39 25.29
N ASP A 103 -11.70 -3.82 25.48
CA ASP A 103 -10.62 -3.55 24.53
C ASP A 103 -10.78 -4.42 23.27
N VAL A 104 -11.22 -5.67 23.46
CA VAL A 104 -11.56 -6.57 22.35
C VAL A 104 -12.79 -6.04 21.61
N GLN A 105 -13.81 -5.55 22.32
CA GLN A 105 -14.99 -4.95 21.69
C GLN A 105 -14.62 -3.73 20.85
N ALA A 106 -13.84 -2.80 21.40
CA ALA A 106 -13.37 -1.60 20.69
C ALA A 106 -12.55 -1.96 19.43
N ALA A 107 -11.71 -2.99 19.51
CA ALA A 107 -10.97 -3.48 18.34
C ALA A 107 -11.91 -4.00 17.25
N TRP A 108 -12.98 -4.72 17.59
CA TRP A 108 -13.95 -5.20 16.61
C TRP A 108 -14.78 -4.08 16.00
N GLU A 109 -15.21 -3.10 16.80
CA GLU A 109 -15.85 -1.88 16.33
C GLU A 109 -14.94 -1.11 15.37
N ARG A 110 -13.62 -1.10 15.62
CA ARG A 110 -12.65 -0.52 14.69
C ARG A 110 -12.58 -1.26 13.36
N VAL A 111 -12.62 -2.59 13.36
CA VAL A 111 -12.67 -3.38 12.11
C VAL A 111 -13.94 -3.05 11.30
N GLU A 112 -15.08 -2.97 11.97
CA GLU A 112 -16.35 -2.58 11.34
C GLU A 112 -16.30 -1.15 10.77
N TYR A 113 -15.73 -0.21 11.52
CA TYR A 113 -15.51 1.15 11.03
C TYR A 113 -14.64 1.16 9.78
N ILE A 114 -13.53 0.42 9.76
CA ILE A 114 -12.64 0.32 8.60
C ILE A 114 -13.40 -0.20 7.38
N ALA A 115 -14.16 -1.29 7.54
CA ALA A 115 -14.92 -1.90 6.45
C ALA A 115 -15.96 -0.94 5.85
N ASN A 116 -16.56 -0.09 6.67
CA ASN A 116 -17.58 0.88 6.23
C ASN A 116 -17.00 2.21 5.75
N ASN A 117 -15.73 2.50 6.04
CA ASN A 117 -15.09 3.79 5.75
C ASN A 117 -13.74 3.63 5.04
N ILE A 118 -13.67 2.75 4.04
CA ILE A 118 -12.40 2.40 3.36
C ILE A 118 -11.63 3.62 2.82
N TRP A 119 -12.32 4.70 2.45
CA TRP A 119 -11.72 5.93 1.92
C TRP A 119 -11.09 6.83 3.00
N ALA A 120 -11.45 6.65 4.27
CA ALA A 120 -10.85 7.41 5.38
C ALA A 120 -9.35 7.09 5.57
N PHE A 121 -8.89 5.98 5.00
CA PHE A 121 -7.53 5.47 5.11
C PHE A 121 -6.69 5.71 3.84
N GLY A 122 -7.18 6.58 2.95
CA GLY A 122 -6.50 6.98 1.73
C GLY A 122 -6.98 6.25 0.48
N GLY A 123 -6.17 6.34 -0.58
CA GLY A 123 -6.53 5.88 -1.92
C GLY A 123 -7.37 6.89 -2.70
N VAL A 124 -7.49 6.66 -4.01
CA VAL A 124 -8.32 7.47 -4.91
C VAL A 124 -9.16 6.52 -5.74
N ALA A 125 -10.46 6.78 -5.81
CA ALA A 125 -11.36 5.98 -6.64
C ALA A 125 -10.93 6.05 -8.10
N SER A 126 -10.68 4.89 -8.70
CA SER A 126 -10.35 4.77 -10.11
C SER A 126 -11.48 4.04 -10.85
N PRO A 127 -12.07 4.65 -11.90
CA PRO A 127 -13.00 3.94 -12.77
C PRO A 127 -12.37 2.69 -13.41
N ARG A 128 -11.06 2.74 -13.70
CA ARG A 128 -10.33 1.61 -14.25
C ARG A 128 -10.13 0.50 -13.21
N ALA A 129 -9.91 0.85 -11.93
CA ALA A 129 -9.87 -0.15 -10.87
C ALA A 129 -11.21 -0.88 -10.73
N GLU A 130 -12.33 -0.18 -10.90
CA GLU A 130 -13.67 -0.78 -10.87
C GLU A 130 -13.90 -1.80 -12.00
N GLU A 131 -13.50 -1.45 -13.22
CA GLU A 131 -13.53 -2.39 -14.37
C GLU A 131 -12.66 -3.62 -14.10
N LEU A 132 -11.46 -3.43 -13.57
CA LEU A 132 -10.52 -4.51 -13.26
C LEU A 132 -11.03 -5.40 -12.13
N ILE A 133 -11.61 -4.82 -11.07
CA ILE A 133 -12.26 -5.57 -10.00
C ILE A 133 -13.40 -6.41 -10.58
N SER A 134 -14.24 -5.83 -11.45
CA SER A 134 -15.31 -6.59 -12.11
C SER A 134 -14.80 -7.70 -13.04
N ALA A 135 -13.61 -7.56 -13.61
CA ALA A 135 -13.00 -8.57 -14.48
C ALA A 135 -12.32 -9.71 -13.70
N LEU A 136 -11.79 -9.39 -12.53
CA LEU A 136 -11.06 -10.32 -11.64
C LEU A 136 -11.98 -10.99 -10.60
N TYR A 137 -13.23 -10.57 -10.50
CA TYR A 137 -14.10 -10.98 -9.40
C TYR A 137 -15.49 -11.46 -9.86
N PRO A 138 -15.96 -12.64 -9.41
CA PRO A 138 -15.28 -13.56 -8.50
C PRO A 138 -14.06 -14.24 -9.16
N PRO A 139 -13.07 -14.69 -8.36
CA PRO A 139 -11.89 -15.31 -8.90
C PRO A 139 -12.23 -16.65 -9.58
N THR A 140 -11.57 -16.93 -10.69
CA THR A 140 -11.76 -18.18 -11.43
C THR A 140 -10.87 -19.28 -10.86
N ILE A 141 -11.44 -20.17 -10.05
CA ILE A 141 -10.74 -21.35 -9.53
C ILE A 141 -10.78 -22.45 -10.61
N GLY A 142 -9.77 -22.54 -11.49
CA GLY A 142 -9.77 -23.61 -12.49
C GLY A 142 -8.63 -23.64 -13.53
N ASP A 143 -7.99 -24.82 -13.57
CA ASP A 143 -7.04 -25.39 -14.54
C ASP A 143 -5.70 -24.66 -14.74
N ASP A 144 -4.63 -25.43 -14.81
CA ASP A 144 -3.21 -25.10 -14.58
C ASP A 144 -2.61 -24.13 -15.63
N SER A 145 -3.44 -23.46 -16.43
CA SER A 145 -3.11 -22.70 -17.63
C SER A 145 -3.65 -21.26 -17.67
N HIS A 146 -4.30 -20.77 -16.60
CA HIS A 146 -4.98 -19.46 -16.61
C HIS A 146 -4.33 -18.33 -15.80
N GLY A 147 -3.18 -18.55 -15.17
CA GLY A 147 -2.55 -17.56 -14.29
C GLY A 147 -1.96 -16.31 -14.98
N GLU A 148 -1.52 -16.38 -16.24
CA GLU A 148 -0.81 -15.25 -16.88
C GLU A 148 -1.72 -14.04 -17.14
N GLY A 149 -2.94 -14.28 -17.63
CA GLY A 149 -3.89 -13.19 -17.93
C GLY A 149 -4.42 -12.50 -16.68
N GLU A 150 -4.69 -13.27 -15.62
CA GLU A 150 -5.12 -12.71 -14.33
C GLU A 150 -3.99 -11.92 -13.66
N MET A 151 -2.74 -12.40 -13.76
CA MET A 151 -1.57 -11.69 -13.21
C MET A 151 -1.36 -10.32 -13.85
N ASP A 152 -1.58 -10.18 -15.15
CA ASP A 152 -1.50 -8.88 -15.84
C ASP A 152 -2.57 -7.91 -15.32
N LEU A 153 -3.81 -8.39 -15.16
CA LEU A 153 -4.91 -7.59 -14.63
C LEU A 153 -4.70 -7.21 -13.16
N LEU A 154 -4.21 -8.14 -12.33
CA LEU A 154 -3.86 -7.89 -10.92
C LEU A 154 -2.70 -6.89 -10.82
N SER A 155 -1.71 -6.99 -11.69
CA SER A 155 -0.58 -6.07 -11.77
C SER A 155 -1.03 -4.66 -12.19
N GLU A 156 -1.99 -4.56 -13.12
CA GLU A 156 -2.62 -3.29 -13.47
C GLU A 156 -3.43 -2.73 -12.29
N LEU A 157 -4.25 -3.56 -11.64
CA LEU A 157 -5.11 -3.17 -10.52
C LEU A 157 -4.30 -2.58 -9.36
N ARG A 158 -3.14 -3.20 -9.04
CA ARG A 158 -2.23 -2.74 -7.99
C ARG A 158 -1.80 -1.28 -8.18
N GLN A 159 -1.61 -0.83 -9.42
CA GLN A 159 -1.13 0.53 -9.72
C GLN A 159 -2.08 1.62 -9.24
N TYR A 160 -3.38 1.32 -9.16
CA TYR A 160 -4.39 2.28 -8.75
C TYR A 160 -4.49 2.46 -7.24
N ARG A 161 -4.04 1.46 -6.44
CA ARG A 161 -4.16 1.45 -4.98
C ARG A 161 -5.57 1.81 -4.49
N ASP A 162 -6.58 1.37 -5.24
CA ASP A 162 -7.98 1.60 -4.91
C ASP A 162 -8.32 0.73 -3.68
N PRO A 163 -8.82 1.30 -2.56
CA PRO A 163 -9.20 0.55 -1.36
C PRO A 163 -10.21 -0.56 -1.65
N ARG A 164 -11.05 -0.41 -2.67
CA ARG A 164 -12.00 -1.46 -3.09
C ARG A 164 -11.28 -2.70 -3.63
N ALA A 165 -10.06 -2.56 -4.14
CA ALA A 165 -9.26 -3.68 -4.65
C ALA A 165 -8.78 -4.62 -3.54
N ALA A 166 -8.85 -4.19 -2.27
CA ALA A 166 -8.47 -5.00 -1.12
C ALA A 166 -9.14 -6.37 -1.12
N VAL A 167 -10.45 -6.41 -1.43
CA VAL A 167 -11.22 -7.65 -1.49
C VAL A 167 -10.66 -8.62 -2.52
N VAL A 168 -10.28 -8.14 -3.70
CA VAL A 168 -9.73 -8.97 -4.78
C VAL A 168 -8.39 -9.55 -4.33
N PHE A 169 -7.45 -8.71 -3.90
CA PHE A 169 -6.14 -9.20 -3.48
C PHE A 169 -6.22 -10.13 -2.26
N ALA A 170 -7.10 -9.84 -1.31
CA ALA A 170 -7.28 -10.67 -0.11
C ALA A 170 -7.88 -12.02 -0.49
N THR A 171 -8.84 -12.06 -1.42
CA THR A 171 -9.41 -13.32 -1.91
C THR A 171 -8.39 -14.14 -2.68
N TYR A 172 -7.69 -13.58 -3.66
CA TYR A 172 -6.68 -14.32 -4.43
C TYR A 172 -5.56 -14.87 -3.53
N THR A 173 -5.10 -14.08 -2.56
CA THR A 173 -4.07 -14.48 -1.60
C THR A 173 -4.61 -15.52 -0.61
N GLY A 174 -5.75 -15.23 0.00
CA GLY A 174 -6.32 -16.02 1.10
C GLY A 174 -6.92 -17.34 0.67
N GLU A 175 -7.44 -17.43 -0.57
CA GLU A 175 -7.93 -18.67 -1.19
C GLU A 175 -6.83 -19.42 -1.97
N ASN A 176 -5.56 -19.01 -1.82
CA ASN A 176 -4.41 -19.64 -2.46
C ASN A 176 -4.55 -19.83 -3.98
N ILE A 177 -5.24 -18.90 -4.65
CA ILE A 177 -5.48 -18.93 -6.10
C ILE A 177 -4.24 -18.38 -6.82
N ILE A 178 -3.85 -17.17 -6.42
CA ILE A 178 -2.60 -16.53 -6.82
C ILE A 178 -2.00 -15.97 -5.53
N SER A 179 -0.91 -16.59 -5.09
CA SER A 179 -0.16 -16.17 -3.92
C SER A 179 1.26 -15.74 -4.31
N GLY A 180 1.86 -14.88 -3.50
CA GLY A 180 3.21 -14.40 -3.74
C GLY A 180 3.47 -13.01 -3.16
N GLU A 181 4.73 -12.60 -3.25
CA GLU A 181 5.18 -11.31 -2.72
C GLU A 181 4.43 -10.14 -3.35
N ALA A 182 4.16 -10.18 -4.66
CA ALA A 182 3.46 -9.10 -5.36
C ALA A 182 2.03 -8.86 -4.85
N MET A 183 1.29 -9.92 -4.49
CA MET A 183 -0.07 -9.80 -3.96
C MET A 183 -0.05 -9.27 -2.52
N ASN A 184 0.89 -9.78 -1.70
CA ASN A 184 1.11 -9.27 -0.35
C ASN A 184 1.54 -7.79 -0.35
N GLU A 185 2.40 -7.39 -1.28
CA GLU A 185 2.77 -5.99 -1.45
C GLU A 185 1.58 -5.12 -1.85
N ALA A 186 0.70 -5.59 -2.75
CA ALA A 186 -0.50 -4.86 -3.12
C ALA A 186 -1.41 -4.63 -1.90
N LEU A 187 -1.62 -5.66 -1.06
CA LEU A 187 -2.38 -5.55 0.19
C LEU A 187 -1.75 -4.56 1.17
N VAL A 188 -0.43 -4.59 1.31
CA VAL A 188 0.31 -3.66 2.18
C VAL A 188 0.25 -2.23 1.65
N GLU A 189 0.34 -2.02 0.33
CA GLU A 189 0.21 -0.70 -0.29
C GLU A 189 -1.21 -0.12 -0.18
N ILE A 190 -2.24 -0.98 -0.16
CA ILE A 190 -3.62 -0.58 0.14
C ILE A 190 -3.76 -0.23 1.62
N GLY A 191 -3.12 -0.99 2.52
CA GLY A 191 -3.02 -0.68 3.94
C GLY A 191 -4.24 -1.09 4.75
N VAL A 192 -4.72 -0.20 5.62
CA VAL A 192 -5.80 -0.48 6.60
C VAL A 192 -7.08 -1.06 5.98
N PRO A 193 -7.57 -0.60 4.81
CA PRO A 193 -8.76 -1.18 4.16
C PRO A 193 -8.66 -2.66 3.83
N ALA A 194 -7.46 -3.24 3.78
CA ALA A 194 -7.27 -4.66 3.54
C ALA A 194 -7.55 -5.53 4.77
N VAL A 195 -7.47 -4.98 5.99
CA VAL A 195 -7.58 -5.77 7.23
C VAL A 195 -8.91 -6.53 7.35
N PRO A 196 -10.08 -5.92 7.12
CA PRO A 196 -11.35 -6.65 7.19
C PRO A 196 -11.42 -7.81 6.19
N TYR A 197 -10.75 -7.74 5.04
CA TYR A 197 -10.80 -8.83 4.07
C TYR A 197 -9.81 -9.95 4.36
N LEU A 198 -8.75 -9.67 5.13
CA LEU A 198 -7.72 -10.66 5.49
C LEU A 198 -8.07 -11.45 6.76
N LEU A 199 -8.79 -10.85 7.71
CA LEU A 199 -9.16 -11.48 8.98
C LEU A 199 -9.86 -12.86 8.82
N PRO A 200 -10.81 -13.06 7.89
CA PRO A 200 -11.48 -14.36 7.74
C PRO A 200 -10.54 -15.50 7.29
N TYR A 201 -9.36 -15.18 6.77
CA TYR A 201 -8.38 -16.17 6.33
C TYR A 201 -7.44 -16.63 7.45
N ILE A 202 -7.35 -15.88 8.55
CA ILE A 202 -6.61 -16.30 9.76
C ILE A 202 -7.52 -16.87 10.85
N GLU A 203 -8.83 -16.98 10.60
CA GLU A 203 -9.78 -17.55 11.55
C GLU A 203 -9.87 -19.08 11.41
N PRO A 204 -9.60 -19.85 12.47
CA PRO A 204 -9.83 -21.29 12.47
C PRO A 204 -11.34 -21.61 12.52
N PRO A 205 -11.78 -22.75 11.96
CA PRO A 205 -10.97 -23.73 11.24
C PRO A 205 -10.70 -23.33 9.78
N TYR A 206 -9.51 -23.64 9.28
CA TYR A 206 -9.15 -23.44 7.87
C TYR A 206 -8.78 -24.76 7.20
N ASP A 207 -9.19 -24.89 5.93
CA ASP A 207 -8.75 -25.96 5.03
C ASP A 207 -7.50 -25.49 4.30
N LEU A 208 -6.33 -26.02 4.67
CA LEU A 208 -5.04 -25.64 4.08
C LEU A 208 -4.91 -26.06 2.60
N ALA A 209 -5.81 -26.90 2.08
CA ALA A 209 -5.84 -27.20 0.65
C ALA A 209 -6.45 -26.05 -0.17
N VAL A 210 -7.24 -25.18 0.48
CA VAL A 210 -8.01 -24.11 -0.17
C VAL A 210 -7.63 -22.73 0.37
N LYS A 211 -7.04 -22.63 1.56
CA LYS A 211 -6.70 -21.36 2.20
C LYS A 211 -5.22 -21.28 2.54
N ASP A 212 -4.67 -20.08 2.41
CA ASP A 212 -3.33 -19.75 2.89
C ASP A 212 -3.39 -18.74 4.07
N PRO A 213 -3.61 -19.23 5.31
CA PRO A 213 -3.57 -18.38 6.50
C PRO A 213 -2.19 -17.73 6.71
N GLY A 214 -1.12 -18.34 6.19
CA GLY A 214 0.25 -17.83 6.32
C GLY A 214 0.46 -16.55 5.51
N ALA A 215 -0.03 -16.52 4.27
CA ALA A 215 0.02 -15.32 3.45
C ALA A 215 -0.85 -14.19 4.02
N ALA A 216 -2.07 -14.52 4.48
CA ALA A 216 -2.93 -13.53 5.14
C ALA A 216 -2.30 -12.96 6.42
N ALA A 217 -1.75 -13.82 7.28
CA ALA A 217 -1.03 -13.41 8.48
C ALA A 217 0.20 -12.54 8.16
N PHE A 218 0.94 -12.87 7.10
CA PHE A 218 2.09 -12.10 6.65
C PHE A 218 1.69 -10.68 6.21
N ALA A 219 0.65 -10.55 5.38
CA ALA A 219 0.13 -9.26 4.95
C ALA A 219 -0.37 -8.44 6.16
N LEU A 220 -1.16 -9.04 7.05
CA LEU A 220 -1.65 -8.41 8.27
C LEU A 220 -0.51 -7.93 9.18
N GLY A 221 0.54 -8.73 9.35
CA GLY A 221 1.71 -8.33 10.14
C GLY A 221 2.41 -7.10 9.57
N ARG A 222 2.58 -7.02 8.24
CA ARG A 222 3.20 -5.86 7.59
C ARG A 222 2.31 -4.61 7.64
N ILE A 223 1.01 -4.75 7.40
CA ILE A 223 0.05 -3.66 7.57
C ILE A 223 0.08 -3.18 9.03
N GLY A 224 0.11 -4.11 9.98
CA GLY A 224 0.21 -3.84 11.42
C GLY A 224 1.43 -3.04 11.83
N VAL A 225 2.58 -3.27 11.19
CA VAL A 225 3.80 -2.48 11.45
C VAL A 225 3.68 -1.06 10.89
N GLN A 226 3.06 -0.89 9.72
CA GLN A 226 3.00 0.40 9.03
C GLN A 226 1.86 1.30 9.53
N HIS A 227 0.74 0.70 9.94
CA HIS A 227 -0.50 1.39 10.27
C HIS A 227 -0.98 1.07 11.69
N ARG A 228 -0.06 0.76 12.61
CA ARG A 228 -0.40 0.30 13.97
C ARG A 228 -1.37 1.23 14.70
N GLU A 229 -1.12 2.55 14.60
CA GLU A 229 -1.95 3.57 15.24
C GLU A 229 -3.35 3.62 14.64
N GLU A 230 -3.46 3.56 13.30
CA GLU A 230 -4.74 3.56 12.59
C GLU A 230 -5.58 2.31 12.88
N LEU A 231 -4.91 1.20 13.22
CA LEU A 231 -5.55 -0.06 13.60
C LEU A 231 -6.04 -0.09 15.05
N ALA A 232 -5.64 0.87 15.90
CA ALA A 232 -6.22 1.10 17.23
C ALA A 232 -6.56 -0.18 18.02
N GLY A 233 -5.58 -1.06 18.24
CA GLY A 233 -5.75 -2.28 19.06
C GLY A 233 -6.16 -3.54 18.28
N VAL A 234 -6.50 -3.44 16.99
CA VAL A 234 -6.85 -4.61 16.16
C VAL A 234 -5.70 -5.62 16.09
N ILE A 235 -4.44 -5.17 16.08
CA ILE A 235 -3.29 -6.08 16.08
C ILE A 235 -3.23 -6.88 17.38
N GLU A 236 -3.31 -6.20 18.52
CA GLU A 236 -3.10 -6.77 19.85
C GLU A 236 -4.26 -7.65 20.30
N HIS A 237 -5.50 -7.21 20.02
CA HIS A 237 -6.71 -7.83 20.57
C HIS A 237 -7.41 -8.79 19.61
N ILE A 238 -7.08 -8.75 18.30
CA ILE A 238 -7.72 -9.62 17.30
C ILE A 238 -6.71 -10.47 16.54
N ILE A 239 -5.64 -9.88 15.99
CA ILE A 239 -4.73 -10.60 15.08
C ILE A 239 -3.76 -11.49 15.84
N ILE A 240 -2.97 -10.93 16.78
CA ILE A 240 -1.98 -11.71 17.55
C ILE A 240 -2.60 -12.92 18.26
N PRO A 241 -3.79 -12.83 18.90
CA PRO A 241 -4.41 -13.98 19.56
C PRO A 241 -4.79 -15.15 18.61
N LYS A 242 -4.80 -14.92 17.30
CA LYS A 242 -5.14 -15.92 16.27
C LYS A 242 -3.91 -16.53 15.58
N LEU A 243 -2.70 -16.02 15.84
CA LEU A 243 -1.43 -16.51 15.29
C LEU A 243 -0.73 -17.47 16.27
#